data_AF-A0A388TLV2-F1
#
_entry.id   AF-A0A388TLV2-F1
#
_cell.length_a   1.000
_cell.length_b   1.000
_cell.length_c   1.000
_cell.angle_alpha   90.00
_cell.angle_beta   90.00
_cell.angle_gamma   90.00
#
_symmetry.space_group_name_H-M   'P 1'
#
loop_
_entity.id
_entity.type
_entity.pdbx_description
1 polymer ?
#
loop_
_entity_poly.entity_id
_entity_poly.type
_entity_poly.pdbx_seq_one_letter_code
_entity_poly.pdbx_strand_id
1 'polypeptide(L)'
;MLIVGKITAEIKKSIPFLQIGNIIITTQDLEHIEKSHGKQIKKAGFHAALDFIKFVLGHVEIIYTGNHEQSFVLINNQLKPRGQAVISLFKETNQNDYKVITSHPVKPQYYENKTPLWGRAPTNHFKNILETPGAISGQSDYVDFTKDIDSNQ
;
A
#
# COMPACT_ATOMS: atom_id res chain seq x y z
N MET A 1 -8.27 -9.14 15.18
CA MET A 1 -8.22 -8.72 13.76
C MET A 1 -7.92 -7.25 13.71
N LEU A 2 -7.00 -6.83 12.84
CA LEU A 2 -6.54 -5.44 12.71
C LEU A 2 -6.75 -4.97 11.27
N ILE A 3 -7.26 -3.75 11.10
CA ILE A 3 -7.28 -3.08 9.80
C ILE A 3 -5.94 -2.39 9.60
N VAL A 4 -5.27 -2.69 8.50
CA VAL A 4 -3.93 -2.19 8.15
C VAL A 4 -3.91 -1.34 6.88
N GLY A 5 -5.03 -1.31 6.15
CA GLY A 5 -5.21 -0.47 4.98
C GLY A 5 -6.63 -0.56 4.44
N LYS A 6 -6.89 0.09 3.31
CA LYS A 6 -8.21 0.13 2.65
C LYS A 6 -8.04 0.35 1.15
N ILE A 7 -8.75 -0.42 0.35
CA ILE A 7 -8.94 -0.13 -1.07
C ILE A 7 -10.14 0.81 -1.18
N THR A 8 -9.87 2.07 -1.56
CA THR A 8 -10.89 3.11 -1.73
C THR A 8 -11.49 3.10 -3.13
N ALA A 9 -12.54 3.89 -3.36
CA ALA A 9 -13.09 4.08 -4.70
C ALA A 9 -12.06 4.67 -5.68
N GLU A 10 -11.16 5.53 -5.20
CA GLU A 10 -10.06 6.09 -6.00
C GLU A 10 -9.07 5.02 -6.45
N ILE A 11 -8.68 4.13 -5.53
CA ILE A 11 -7.79 2.99 -5.84
C ILE A 11 -8.50 2.05 -6.82
N LYS A 12 -9.77 1.70 -6.60
CA LYS A 12 -10.55 0.89 -7.53
C LYS A 12 -10.66 1.53 -8.92
N LYS A 13 -10.85 2.85 -9.01
CA LYS A 13 -10.87 3.56 -10.30
C LYS A 13 -9.54 3.42 -11.04
N SER A 14 -8.43 3.42 -10.30
CA SER A 14 -7.07 3.25 -10.83
C SER A 14 -6.70 1.80 -11.14
N ILE A 15 -7.30 0.86 -10.43
CA ILE A 15 -6.99 -0.58 -10.45
C ILE A 15 -8.34 -1.34 -10.41
N PRO A 16 -9.04 -1.46 -11.56
CA PRO A 16 -10.46 -1.87 -11.61
C PRO A 16 -10.72 -3.33 -11.24
N PHE A 17 -9.68 -4.18 -11.24
CA PHE A 17 -9.77 -5.57 -10.79
C PHE A 17 -9.74 -5.71 -9.25
N LEU A 18 -9.44 -4.63 -8.52
CA LEU A 18 -9.64 -4.57 -7.08
C LEU A 18 -11.06 -4.11 -6.74
N GLN A 19 -11.58 -4.60 -5.63
CA GLN A 19 -12.85 -4.17 -5.05
C GLN A 19 -12.59 -3.30 -3.83
N ILE A 20 -13.53 -2.40 -3.56
CA ILE A 20 -13.48 -1.54 -2.37
C ILE A 20 -13.60 -2.44 -1.14
N GLY A 21 -12.72 -2.24 -0.16
CA GLY A 21 -12.54 -3.20 0.93
C GLY A 21 -11.52 -2.77 1.96
N ASN A 22 -11.57 -3.33 3.17
CA ASN A 22 -10.47 -3.17 4.12
C ASN A 22 -9.35 -4.16 3.82
N ILE A 23 -8.12 -3.79 4.13
CA ILE A 23 -7.00 -4.73 4.20
C ILE A 23 -6.81 -5.08 5.66
N ILE A 24 -6.95 -6.36 5.99
CA ILE A 24 -7.00 -6.86 7.36
C ILE A 24 -5.92 -7.90 7.61
N ILE A 25 -5.52 -8.04 8.87
CA ILE A 25 -4.62 -9.10 9.33
C ILE A 25 -5.08 -9.62 10.69
N THR A 26 -5.01 -10.93 10.92
CA THR A 26 -5.26 -11.49 12.25
C THR A 26 -3.98 -11.47 13.08
N THR A 27 -4.11 -11.52 14.41
CA THR A 27 -2.94 -11.61 15.30
C THR A 27 -2.10 -12.85 14.98
N GLN A 28 -2.74 -13.98 14.68
CA GLN A 28 -2.07 -15.23 14.32
C GLN A 28 -1.27 -15.12 13.02
N ASP A 29 -1.81 -14.47 11.98
CA ASP A 29 -1.09 -14.28 10.72
C ASP A 29 0.08 -13.30 10.91
N LEU A 30 -0.11 -12.25 11.74
CA LEU A 30 0.96 -11.31 12.06
C LEU A 30 2.11 -11.99 12.82
N GLU A 31 1.79 -12.82 13.82
CA GLU A 31 2.76 -13.65 14.55
C GLU A 31 3.46 -14.64 13.62
N HIS A 32 2.74 -15.24 12.67
CA HIS A 32 3.33 -16.12 11.67
C HIS A 32 4.35 -15.37 10.81
N ILE A 33 4.04 -14.15 10.36
CA ILE A 33 4.96 -13.32 9.58
C ILE A 33 6.18 -12.93 10.42
N GLU A 34 5.99 -12.53 11.68
CA GLU A 34 7.11 -12.23 12.59
C GLU A 34 8.03 -13.42 12.79
N LYS A 35 7.46 -14.61 13.02
CA LYS A 35 8.23 -15.84 13.22
C LYS A 35 8.99 -16.25 11.96
N SER A 36 8.33 -16.20 10.79
CA SER A 36 8.89 -16.64 9.52
C SER A 36 9.85 -15.63 8.90
N HIS A 37 9.59 -14.33 9.08
CA HIS A 37 10.24 -13.25 8.32
C HIS A 37 10.77 -12.07 9.16
N GLY A 38 10.50 -12.04 10.47
CA GLY A 38 10.86 -10.92 11.34
C GLY A 38 12.36 -10.59 11.33
N LYS A 39 13.25 -11.59 11.20
CA LYS A 39 14.70 -11.36 11.05
C LYS A 39 15.05 -10.57 9.79
N GLN A 40 14.41 -10.89 8.66
CA GLN A 40 14.66 -10.23 7.37
C GLN A 40 14.05 -8.82 7.37
N ILE A 41 12.85 -8.68 7.95
CA ILE A 41 12.15 -7.41 8.13
C ILE A 41 12.98 -6.46 9.00
N LYS A 42 13.53 -6.94 10.12
CA LYS A 42 14.42 -6.16 11.00
C LYS A 42 15.72 -5.78 10.31
N LYS A 43 16.32 -6.69 9.55
CA LYS A 43 17.51 -6.40 8.72
C LYS A 43 17.24 -5.33 7.67
N ALA A 44 16.01 -5.22 7.20
CA ALA A 44 15.56 -4.18 6.28
C ALA A 44 15.26 -2.83 6.96
N GLY A 45 15.44 -2.72 8.28
CA GLY A 45 15.31 -1.47 9.04
C GLY A 45 13.96 -1.25 9.72
N PHE A 46 13.06 -2.24 9.71
CA PHE A 46 11.74 -2.13 10.33
C PHE A 46 11.75 -2.71 11.75
N HIS A 47 11.00 -2.09 12.65
CA HIS A 47 10.91 -2.56 14.04
C HIS A 47 10.10 -3.87 14.13
N ALA A 48 8.97 -3.92 13.41
CA ALA A 48 8.06 -5.07 13.37
C ALA A 48 7.46 -5.30 11.97
N ALA A 49 6.88 -6.48 11.78
CA ALA A 49 6.15 -6.88 10.58
C ALA A 49 4.95 -5.98 10.30
N LEU A 50 4.27 -5.48 11.34
CA LEU A 50 3.15 -4.55 11.16
C LEU A 50 3.62 -3.24 10.52
N ASP A 51 4.78 -2.71 10.93
CA ASP A 51 5.35 -1.49 10.35
C ASP A 51 5.77 -1.72 8.90
N PHE A 52 6.35 -2.88 8.62
CA PHE A 52 6.69 -3.32 7.27
C PHE A 52 5.44 -3.37 6.37
N ILE A 53 4.37 -4.02 6.83
CA ILE A 53 3.11 -4.12 6.09
C ILE A 53 2.55 -2.72 5.77
N LYS A 54 2.47 -1.84 6.77
CA LYS A 54 2.01 -0.46 6.58
C LYS A 54 2.86 0.30 5.57
N PHE A 55 4.18 0.12 5.61
CA PHE A 55 5.10 0.76 4.68
C PHE A 55 4.86 0.32 3.23
N VAL A 56 4.72 -0.99 2.97
CA VAL A 56 4.44 -1.50 1.62
C VAL A 56 3.10 -0.97 1.13
N LEU A 57 2.05 -1.04 1.97
CA LEU A 57 0.73 -0.55 1.61
C LEU A 57 0.75 0.93 1.27
N GLY A 58 1.48 1.78 2.00
CA GLY A 58 1.55 3.21 1.71
C GLY A 58 2.29 3.59 0.41
N HIS A 59 2.98 2.65 -0.23
CA HIS A 59 3.92 2.91 -1.32
C HIS A 59 3.92 1.79 -2.38
N VAL A 60 2.73 1.28 -2.72
CA VAL A 60 2.57 0.26 -3.76
C VAL A 60 2.93 0.85 -5.13
N GLU A 61 3.87 0.22 -5.82
CA GLU A 61 4.31 0.63 -7.16
C GLU A 61 3.86 -0.36 -8.25
N ILE A 62 3.84 -1.66 -7.92
CA ILE A 62 3.52 -2.74 -8.85
C ILE A 62 2.59 -3.74 -8.18
N ILE A 63 1.63 -4.27 -8.94
CA ILE A 63 0.72 -5.34 -8.51
C ILE A 63 0.81 -6.52 -9.48
N TYR A 64 1.00 -7.71 -8.95
CA TYR A 64 0.94 -8.97 -9.69
C TYR A 64 -0.23 -9.83 -9.22
N THR A 65 -0.63 -10.80 -10.05
CA THR A 65 -1.37 -11.96 -9.55
C THR A 65 -0.50 -12.71 -8.55
N GLY A 66 -1.09 -13.12 -7.43
CA GLY A 66 -0.48 -14.12 -6.58
C GLY A 66 -0.68 -15.54 -7.15
N ASN A 67 -0.15 -16.52 -6.43
CA ASN A 67 -0.18 -17.92 -6.87
C ASN A 67 -1.54 -18.62 -6.65
N HIS A 68 -2.49 -17.94 -6.00
CA HIS A 68 -3.85 -18.42 -5.76
C HIS A 68 -4.87 -17.50 -6.44
N GLU A 69 -6.04 -18.03 -6.77
CA GLU A 69 -7.16 -17.20 -7.22
C GLU A 69 -7.46 -16.11 -6.18
N GLN A 70 -7.72 -14.90 -6.67
CA GLN A 70 -8.02 -13.72 -5.84
C GLN A 70 -6.89 -13.31 -4.89
N SER A 71 -5.66 -13.77 -5.15
CA SER A 71 -4.47 -13.29 -4.46
C SER A 71 -3.73 -12.23 -5.26
N PHE A 72 -3.22 -11.21 -4.56
CA PHE A 72 -2.48 -10.11 -5.16
C PHE A 72 -1.14 -9.96 -4.46
N VAL A 73 -0.10 -9.66 -5.23
CA VAL A 73 1.23 -9.34 -4.71
C VAL A 73 1.49 -7.88 -4.95
N LEU A 74 1.62 -7.11 -3.87
CA LEU A 74 1.96 -5.68 -3.92
C LEU A 74 3.45 -5.53 -3.71
N ILE A 75 4.11 -4.77 -4.59
CA ILE A 75 5.54 -4.52 -4.54
C ILE A 75 5.82 -3.04 -4.32
N ASN A 76 6.76 -2.80 -3.41
CA ASN A 76 7.44 -1.52 -3.22
C ASN A 76 8.94 -1.72 -3.52
N ASN A 77 9.52 -0.95 -4.45
CA ASN A 77 10.94 -1.03 -4.84
C ASN A 77 11.87 -0.10 -4.02
N GLN A 78 11.35 0.61 -3.02
CA GLN A 78 12.08 1.60 -2.21
C GLN A 78 12.90 0.96 -1.08
N LEU A 79 12.87 -0.36 -0.94
CA LEU A 79 13.69 -1.08 0.02
C LEU A 79 15.18 -0.98 -0.37
N LYS A 80 15.94 -0.22 0.40
CA LYS A 80 17.39 -0.06 0.20
C LYS A 80 18.19 -1.25 0.76
N PRO A 81 19.39 -1.53 0.21
CA PRO A 81 19.96 -0.91 -0.98
C PRO A 81 19.38 -1.45 -2.29
N ARG A 82 18.79 -2.66 -2.30
CA ARG A 82 18.28 -3.33 -3.51
C ARG A 82 17.31 -4.44 -3.11
N GLY A 83 16.21 -4.13 -2.43
CA GLY A 83 15.18 -5.09 -2.05
C GLY A 83 13.81 -4.68 -2.59
N GLN A 84 12.89 -5.63 -2.61
CA GLN A 84 11.48 -5.40 -2.93
C GLN A 84 10.64 -5.81 -1.72
N ALA A 85 9.63 -5.03 -1.39
CA ALA A 85 8.77 -5.34 -0.25
C ALA A 85 7.51 -5.99 -0.79
N VAL A 86 7.19 -7.19 -0.32
CA VAL A 86 6.06 -7.96 -0.83
C VAL A 86 4.97 -8.08 0.23
N ILE A 87 3.72 -7.86 -0.18
CA ILE A 87 2.54 -8.31 0.56
C ILE A 87 1.73 -9.22 -0.34
N SER A 88 1.34 -10.39 0.19
CA SER A 88 0.34 -11.24 -0.43
C SER A 88 -1.01 -11.01 0.24
N LEU A 89 -1.98 -10.54 -0.55
CA LEU A 89 -3.39 -10.42 -0.14
C LEU A 89 -4.18 -11.61 -0.65
N PHE A 90 -5.21 -12.00 0.08
CA PHE A 90 -6.26 -12.92 -0.36
C PHE A 90 -7.61 -12.26 -0.14
N LYS A 91 -8.44 -12.18 -1.17
CA LYS A 91 -9.78 -11.61 -1.04
C LYS A 91 -10.70 -12.59 -0.32
N GLU A 92 -11.34 -12.18 0.77
CA GLU A 92 -12.34 -13.02 1.40
C GLU A 92 -13.61 -13.08 0.54
N THR A 93 -14.22 -14.27 0.44
CA THR A 93 -15.36 -14.50 -0.45
C THR A 93 -16.63 -13.83 0.06
N ASN A 94 -16.78 -13.70 1.39
CA ASN A 94 -18.02 -13.27 2.04
C ASN A 94 -17.96 -11.85 2.59
N GLN A 95 -16.76 -11.29 2.71
CA GLN A 95 -16.52 -9.95 3.21
C GLN A 95 -15.72 -9.25 2.12
N ASN A 96 -16.04 -7.99 1.79
CA ASN A 96 -15.28 -7.25 0.78
C ASN A 96 -13.83 -6.95 1.22
N ASP A 97 -13.31 -7.65 2.22
CA ASP A 97 -12.02 -7.43 2.83
C ASP A 97 -10.93 -8.32 2.19
N TYR A 98 -9.70 -7.84 2.33
CA TYR A 98 -8.49 -8.43 1.81
C TYR A 98 -7.61 -8.84 2.98
N LYS A 99 -7.42 -10.13 3.15
CA LYS A 99 -6.59 -10.68 4.21
C LYS A 99 -5.12 -10.68 3.81
N VAL A 100 -4.25 -10.14 4.66
CA VAL A 100 -2.79 -10.31 4.53
C VAL A 100 -2.43 -11.74 4.93
N ILE A 101 -1.86 -12.50 4.00
CA ILE A 101 -1.45 -13.90 4.21
C ILE A 101 0.03 -13.99 4.57
N THR A 102 0.88 -13.21 3.89
CA THR A 102 2.31 -13.14 4.18
C THR A 102 2.88 -11.79 3.74
N SER A 103 4.01 -11.41 4.33
CA SER A 103 4.77 -10.24 3.93
C SER A 103 6.26 -10.43 4.25
N HIS A 104 7.12 -10.11 3.29
CA HIS A 104 8.56 -10.27 3.44
C HIS A 104 9.32 -9.43 2.41
N PRO A 105 10.59 -9.09 2.70
CA PRO A 105 11.49 -8.53 1.70
C PRO A 105 11.97 -9.63 0.74
N VAL A 106 12.03 -9.31 -0.55
CA VAL A 106 12.58 -10.16 -1.62
C VAL A 106 13.70 -9.44 -2.36
N LYS A 107 14.45 -10.16 -3.20
CA LYS A 107 15.47 -9.59 -4.08
C LYS A 107 14.80 -8.84 -5.25
N PRO A 108 15.44 -7.84 -5.86
CA PRO A 108 14.86 -7.07 -6.97
C PRO A 108 14.47 -7.95 -8.16
N GLN A 109 15.26 -9.00 -8.40
CA GLN A 109 15.06 -9.93 -9.51
C GLN A 109 13.85 -10.86 -9.33
N TYR A 110 13.23 -10.90 -8.15
CA TYR A 110 12.25 -11.93 -7.83
C TYR A 110 11.03 -11.93 -8.76
N TYR A 111 10.65 -10.75 -9.29
CA TYR A 111 9.52 -10.58 -10.19
C TYR A 111 9.89 -10.11 -11.60
N GLU A 112 11.17 -10.08 -11.96
CA GLU A 112 11.65 -9.56 -13.26
C GLU A 112 11.05 -10.29 -14.47
N ASN A 113 10.74 -11.59 -14.33
CA ASN A 113 10.16 -12.40 -15.41
C ASN A 113 8.63 -12.53 -15.34
N LYS A 114 7.97 -11.80 -14.43
CA LYS A 114 6.50 -11.85 -14.30
C LYS A 114 5.89 -10.64 -14.99
N THR A 115 4.77 -10.85 -15.67
CA THR A 115 3.96 -9.75 -16.20
C THR A 115 3.11 -9.15 -15.07
N PRO A 116 3.24 -7.85 -14.77
CA PRO A 116 2.40 -7.21 -13.77
C PRO A 116 0.96 -7.11 -14.24
N LEU A 117 0.00 -7.22 -13.32
CA LEU A 117 -1.40 -6.84 -13.59
C LEU A 117 -1.53 -5.32 -13.73
N TRP A 118 -0.67 -4.60 -13.03
CA TRP A 118 -0.66 -3.15 -13.00
C TRP A 118 0.70 -2.64 -12.50
N GLY A 119 1.17 -1.54 -13.06
CA GLY A 119 2.33 -0.80 -12.57
C GLY A 119 2.21 0.68 -12.96
N ARG A 120 2.63 1.58 -12.07
CA ARG A 120 2.66 3.04 -12.33
C ARG A 120 4.05 3.62 -12.08
N ALA A 121 4.33 4.76 -12.71
CA ALA A 121 5.32 5.73 -12.23
C ALA A 121 4.89 6.25 -10.84
N PRO A 122 5.83 6.59 -9.93
CA PRO A 122 5.58 6.65 -8.49
C PRO A 122 4.54 7.72 -8.11
N THR A 123 3.30 7.33 -7.80
CA THR A 123 2.28 8.23 -7.25
C THR A 123 1.54 7.56 -6.07
N ASN A 124 1.39 8.35 -4.99
CA ASN A 124 1.04 7.98 -3.63
C ASN A 124 -0.42 7.49 -3.40
N HIS A 125 -0.97 6.60 -4.22
CA HIS A 125 -2.42 6.25 -4.16
C HIS A 125 -2.91 5.60 -2.87
N PHE A 126 -2.01 5.10 -2.02
CA PHE A 126 -2.34 4.45 -0.76
C PHE A 126 -1.92 5.27 0.47
N LYS A 127 -1.30 6.45 0.30
CA LYS A 127 -0.88 7.31 1.44
C LYS A 127 -2.07 7.88 2.23
N ASN A 128 -3.22 8.07 1.59
CA ASN A 128 -4.38 8.74 2.18
C ASN A 128 -5.19 7.90 3.17
N ILE A 129 -4.65 6.78 3.68
CA ILE A 129 -5.39 5.86 4.57
C ILE A 129 -4.88 5.96 6.02
N LEU A 130 -3.82 6.74 6.26
CA LEU A 130 -3.28 6.98 7.60
C LEU A 130 -3.29 8.46 7.97
N GLU A 131 -4.25 9.23 7.47
CA GLU A 131 -4.60 10.50 8.12
C GLU A 131 -5.52 10.20 9.30
N THR A 132 -4.97 10.45 10.48
CA THR A 132 -5.62 10.82 11.73
C THR A 132 -7.03 11.41 11.52
N PRO A 133 -8.02 11.13 12.39
CA PRO A 133 -9.38 11.64 12.21
C PRO A 133 -9.37 13.17 12.16
N GLY A 134 -9.65 13.74 10.98
CA GLY A 134 -9.87 15.16 10.78
C GLY A 134 -8.79 15.89 9.97
N ALA A 135 -8.80 15.73 8.65
CA ALA A 135 -8.34 16.77 7.73
C ALA A 135 -9.10 16.66 6.40
N ILE A 136 -10.03 17.59 6.20
CA ILE A 136 -10.70 17.83 4.92
C ILE A 136 -9.78 18.78 4.15
N SER A 137 -8.92 18.26 3.27
CA SER A 137 -8.21 19.11 2.31
C SER A 137 -9.09 19.31 1.10
N GLY A 138 -9.87 20.39 1.15
CA GLY A 138 -10.66 20.91 0.04
C GLY A 138 -9.79 21.26 -1.17
N GLN A 139 -10.45 21.17 -2.31
CA GLN A 139 -9.98 21.50 -3.65
C GLN A 139 -9.47 22.94 -3.76
N SER A 140 -8.51 23.09 -4.68
CA SER A 140 -8.10 24.26 -5.46
C SER A 140 -8.83 25.60 -5.23
N ASP A 141 -8.07 26.69 -5.18
CA ASP A 141 -8.14 27.69 -6.26
C ASP A 141 -6.84 28.51 -6.36
N TYR A 142 -6.49 28.74 -7.63
CA TYR A 142 -5.40 29.57 -8.11
C TYR A 142 -5.76 31.04 -7.83
N VAL A 143 -4.89 31.81 -7.17
CA VAL A 143 -5.03 33.27 -7.09
C VAL A 143 -3.80 33.90 -7.75
N ASP A 144 -4.06 34.52 -8.90
CA ASP A 144 -3.13 35.31 -9.71
C ASP A 144 -2.86 36.64 -9.00
N PHE A 145 -1.60 36.91 -8.69
CA PHE A 145 -1.17 38.19 -8.09
C PHE A 145 -0.75 39.18 -9.17
N THR A 146 -1.68 39.53 -10.07
CA THR A 146 -1.54 40.74 -10.87
C THR A 146 -2.83 41.55 -10.86
N LYS A 147 -2.69 42.80 -10.39
CA LYS A 147 -3.63 43.96 -10.43
C LYS A 147 -4.51 44.22 -9.20
N ASP A 148 -4.18 45.33 -8.55
CA ASP A 148 -5.02 46.50 -8.20
C ASP A 148 -4.49 47.09 -6.88
N ILE A 149 -3.61 48.10 -6.91
CA ILE A 149 -3.90 49.55 -7.03
C ILE A 149 -4.74 50.06 -5.85
N ASP A 150 -4.09 50.93 -5.06
CA ASP A 150 -4.58 52.04 -4.25
C ASP A 150 -5.94 51.94 -3.54
N SER A 151 -5.94 52.21 -2.22
CA SER A 151 -6.59 53.40 -1.60
C SER A 151 -6.98 53.17 -0.13
N ASN A 152 -6.57 54.11 0.73
CA ASN A 152 -7.21 54.59 1.97
C ASN A 152 -7.76 53.60 3.01
N GLN A 153 -7.16 53.58 4.20
CA GLN A 153 -7.53 54.45 5.33
C GLN A 153 -6.45 54.43 6.42
#